data_AF-A0A6P0GC49-F1
#
_entry.id   AF-A0A6P0GC49-F1
#
_cell.length_a   1.000
_cell.length_b   1.000
_cell.length_c   1.000
_cell.angle_alpha   90.00
_cell.angle_beta   90.00
_cell.angle_gamma   90.00
#
_symmetry.space_group_name_H-M   'P 1'
#
loop_
_entity.id
_entity.type
_entity.pdbx_description
1 polymer ?
#
loop_
_entity_poly.entity_id
_entity_poly.type
_entity_poly.pdbx_seq_one_letter_code
_entity_poly.pdbx_strand_id
1 'polypeptide(L)'
;MAAEAPRRCPAAREHRLDRRSFVRYDATQRPLASVLQATLLTKHLLVVGASLTDDNVIRLVHEVATLYEDHDRKRTMGTLLTLERQELTAKLWAPEFTTVPLGPPGPAGESRDEAAARIANAGRSLEILLDRVAALAAQDSVHHLLDRRYEDLFAEDANDEQAAAEQLREAASLIRGFLPGSARAAEWEQVLTHLESWGARPPRL
;
A
#
# COMPACT_ATOMS: atom_id res chain seq x y z
N MET A 1 -42.18 -42.41 13.76
CA MET A 1 -41.98 -42.34 12.29
C MET A 1 -42.14 -40.89 11.89
N ALA A 2 -41.15 -40.14 11.41
CA ALA A 2 -39.76 -40.42 11.12
C ALA A 2 -38.92 -39.22 11.61
N ALA A 3 -37.69 -39.50 12.03
CA ALA A 3 -36.73 -38.52 12.49
C ALA A 3 -36.21 -37.68 11.30
N GLU A 4 -36.24 -36.37 11.42
CA GLU A 4 -35.64 -35.45 10.45
C GLU A 4 -34.23 -35.06 10.93
N ALA A 5 -33.24 -35.37 10.09
CA ALA A 5 -31.83 -35.27 10.38
C ALA A 5 -31.34 -33.80 10.45
N PRO A 6 -30.35 -33.48 11.33
CA PRO A 6 -29.76 -32.15 11.36
C PRO A 6 -28.91 -31.89 10.10
N ARG A 7 -29.21 -30.77 9.44
CA ARG A 7 -28.48 -30.26 8.27
C ARG A 7 -27.03 -29.97 8.67
N ARG A 8 -26.08 -30.66 8.03
CA ARG A 8 -24.63 -30.43 8.21
C ARG A 8 -24.25 -29.05 7.67
N CYS A 9 -23.72 -28.19 8.55
CA CYS A 9 -22.94 -27.02 8.16
C CYS A 9 -21.71 -27.49 7.35
N PRO A 10 -21.41 -26.91 6.17
CA PRO A 10 -20.13 -27.16 5.52
C PRO A 10 -19.03 -26.57 6.40
N ALA A 11 -18.08 -27.43 6.78
CA ALA A 11 -16.97 -27.14 7.65
C ALA A 11 -16.23 -25.86 7.20
N ALA A 12 -16.09 -24.93 8.15
CA ALA A 12 -15.09 -23.87 8.08
C ALA A 12 -13.74 -24.51 7.74
N ARG A 13 -13.12 -24.05 6.66
CA ARG A 13 -11.75 -24.45 6.32
C ARG A 13 -10.84 -23.86 7.39
N GLU A 14 -10.53 -24.66 8.41
CA GLU A 14 -9.34 -24.46 9.23
C GLU A 14 -8.14 -24.46 8.27
N HIS A 15 -7.54 -23.29 8.02
CA HIS A 15 -6.20 -23.21 7.44
C HIS A 15 -5.20 -23.69 8.50
N ARG A 16 -5.19 -25.01 8.72
CA ARG A 16 -4.13 -25.68 9.48
C ARG A 16 -2.88 -25.62 8.62
N LEU A 17 -1.89 -24.84 9.06
CA LEU A 17 -0.57 -24.72 8.42
C LEU A 17 0.12 -26.10 8.43
N ASP A 18 -0.06 -26.87 7.36
CA ASP A 18 0.74 -28.05 7.09
C ASP A 18 2.11 -27.64 6.50
N ARG A 19 3.15 -28.38 6.86
CA ARG A 19 4.55 -28.16 6.47
C ARG A 19 4.75 -28.14 4.94
N ARG A 20 3.81 -28.71 4.19
CA ARG A 20 3.77 -28.72 2.71
C ARG A 20 3.34 -27.38 2.10
N SER A 21 2.69 -26.51 2.88
CA SER A 21 2.40 -25.12 2.52
C SER A 21 3.65 -24.21 2.59
N PHE A 22 4.67 -24.61 3.35
CA PHE A 22 5.96 -23.90 3.44
C PHE A 22 6.78 -24.08 2.15
N VAL A 23 6.75 -25.28 1.56
CA VAL A 23 7.59 -25.63 0.39
C VAL A 23 7.04 -25.07 -0.93
N ARG A 24 5.73 -24.81 -1.00
CA ARG A 24 5.11 -24.15 -2.17
C ARG A 24 5.20 -22.61 -2.14
N TYR A 25 5.68 -22.02 -1.05
CA TYR A 25 5.86 -20.58 -0.89
C TYR A 25 7.17 -20.09 -1.53
N ASP A 26 8.21 -20.94 -1.53
CA ASP A 26 9.59 -20.57 -1.89
C ASP A 26 9.83 -20.39 -3.42
N ALA A 27 8.93 -20.90 -4.27
CA ALA A 27 9.02 -20.73 -5.72
C ALA A 27 8.18 -19.55 -6.26
N THR A 28 7.02 -19.27 -5.65
CA THR A 28 6.09 -18.21 -6.09
C THR A 28 6.39 -16.84 -5.49
N GLN A 29 7.22 -16.76 -4.44
CA GLN A 29 7.50 -15.49 -3.76
C GLN A 29 8.83 -14.83 -4.10
N ARG A 30 9.74 -15.51 -4.80
CA ARG A 30 11.01 -14.90 -5.23
C ARG A 30 10.83 -13.56 -5.96
N PRO A 31 9.82 -13.40 -6.85
CA PRO A 31 9.57 -12.09 -7.45
C PRO A 31 9.18 -11.03 -6.41
N LEU A 32 8.31 -11.37 -5.45
CA LEU A 32 7.88 -10.44 -4.39
C LEU A 32 9.04 -10.07 -3.45
N ALA A 33 9.91 -11.02 -3.13
CA ALA A 33 11.12 -10.78 -2.36
C ALA A 33 12.06 -9.78 -3.07
N SER A 34 12.27 -9.97 -4.38
CA SER A 34 13.10 -9.05 -5.17
C SER A 34 12.51 -7.64 -5.26
N VAL A 35 11.18 -7.51 -5.32
CA VAL A 35 10.48 -6.22 -5.28
C VAL A 35 10.68 -5.55 -3.92
N LEU A 36 10.56 -6.28 -2.82
CA LEU A 36 10.80 -5.75 -1.47
C LEU A 36 12.24 -5.27 -1.33
N GLN A 37 13.22 -6.07 -1.75
CA GLN A 37 14.64 -5.70 -1.70
C GLN A 37 14.93 -4.46 -2.54
N ALA A 38 14.45 -4.42 -3.78
CA ALA A 38 14.58 -3.24 -4.64
C ALA A 38 13.94 -2.00 -4.01
N THR A 39 12.81 -2.16 -3.33
CA THR A 39 12.14 -1.08 -2.61
C THR A 39 12.97 -0.60 -1.43
N LEU A 40 13.51 -1.50 -0.59
CA LEU A 40 14.38 -1.15 0.54
C LEU A 40 15.70 -0.48 0.09
N LEU A 41 16.19 -0.82 -1.11
CA LEU A 41 17.38 -0.21 -1.70
C LEU A 41 17.10 1.21 -2.23
N THR A 42 15.91 1.46 -2.76
CA THR A 42 15.62 2.68 -3.50
C THR A 42 14.76 3.69 -2.74
N LYS A 43 13.90 3.23 -1.83
CA LYS A 43 12.87 4.02 -1.18
C LYS A 43 12.87 3.85 0.35
N HIS A 44 12.16 4.75 1.02
CA HIS A 44 11.84 4.63 2.45
C HIS A 44 10.52 3.90 2.60
N LEU A 45 10.50 2.78 3.33
CA LEU A 45 9.30 1.96 3.51
C LEU A 45 8.54 2.37 4.78
N LEU A 46 7.24 2.65 4.66
CA LEU A 46 6.35 2.78 5.82
C LEU A 46 5.63 1.44 6.06
N VAL A 47 5.88 0.81 7.20
CA VAL A 47 5.27 -0.47 7.60
C VAL A 47 4.17 -0.22 8.62
N VAL A 48 2.98 -0.76 8.34
CA VAL A 48 1.78 -0.56 9.16
C VAL A 48 1.09 -1.88 9.40
N GLY A 49 0.76 -2.19 10.65
CA GLY A 49 -0.07 -3.35 11.00
C GLY A 49 0.55 -4.73 10.71
N ALA A 50 1.78 -4.79 10.21
CA ALA A 50 2.51 -6.02 9.99
C ALA A 50 3.40 -6.32 11.19
N SER A 51 3.24 -7.51 11.76
CA SER A 51 4.29 -8.09 12.59
C SER A 51 5.43 -8.45 11.66
N LEU A 52 6.53 -7.70 11.67
CA LEU A 52 7.75 -8.02 10.92
C LEU A 52 8.44 -9.32 11.42
N THR A 53 7.72 -10.18 12.13
CA THR A 53 8.21 -11.42 12.74
C THR A 53 8.30 -12.59 11.76
N ASP A 54 8.06 -12.37 10.46
CA ASP A 54 8.27 -13.40 9.45
C ASP A 54 9.76 -13.54 9.15
N ASP A 55 10.30 -14.74 9.35
CA ASP A 55 11.71 -15.06 9.14
C ASP A 55 12.20 -14.67 7.73
N ASN A 56 11.35 -14.74 6.71
CA ASN A 56 11.74 -14.34 5.35
C ASN A 56 11.93 -12.84 5.24
N VAL A 57 11.09 -12.04 5.88
CA VAL A 57 11.20 -10.57 5.85
C VAL A 57 12.45 -10.13 6.60
N ILE A 58 12.71 -10.72 7.77
CA ILE A 58 13.92 -10.49 8.56
C ILE A 58 15.16 -10.80 7.72
N ARG A 59 15.19 -11.96 7.04
CA ARG A 59 16.30 -12.32 6.17
C ARG A 59 16.52 -11.29 5.05
N LEU A 60 15.47 -10.88 4.36
CA LEU A 60 15.59 -9.93 3.24
C LEU A 60 16.07 -8.54 3.70
N VAL A 61 15.60 -8.07 4.86
CA VAL A 61 16.09 -6.82 5.45
C VAL A 61 17.56 -6.94 5.81
N HIS A 62 17.99 -8.04 6.43
CA HIS A 62 19.40 -8.27 6.75
C HIS A 62 20.28 -8.32 5.50
N GLU A 63 19.86 -9.01 4.43
CA GLU A 63 20.61 -9.04 3.16
C GLU A 63 20.84 -7.64 2.60
N VAL A 64 19.82 -6.78 2.65
CA VAL A 64 19.93 -5.38 2.20
C VAL A 64 20.78 -4.55 3.17
N ALA A 65 20.70 -4.79 4.47
CA ALA A 65 21.49 -4.08 5.49
C ALA A 65 22.98 -4.35 5.30
N THR A 66 23.37 -5.62 5.16
CA THR A 66 24.76 -6.02 4.90
C THR A 66 25.28 -5.40 3.61
N LEU A 67 24.47 -5.34 2.55
CA LEU A 67 24.88 -4.67 1.31
C LEU A 67 25.18 -3.18 1.53
N TYR A 68 24.39 -2.49 2.35
CA TYR A 68 24.66 -1.09 2.68
C TYR A 68 25.92 -0.92 3.53
N GLU A 69 26.14 -1.80 4.50
CA GLU A 69 27.34 -1.83 5.35
C GLU A 69 28.62 -2.06 4.53
N ASP A 70 28.60 -3.01 3.60
CA ASP A 70 29.71 -3.33 2.69
C ASP A 70 30.11 -2.14 1.81
N HIS A 71 29.18 -1.20 1.59
CA HIS A 71 29.39 0.03 0.83
C HIS A 71 29.61 1.27 1.72
N ASP A 72 29.85 1.10 3.02
CA ASP A 72 30.02 2.16 4.03
C ASP A 72 28.85 3.17 4.05
N ARG A 73 27.65 2.68 3.77
CA ARG A 73 26.41 3.46 3.82
C ARG A 73 25.60 2.99 5.01
N LYS A 74 25.29 3.89 5.95
CA LYS A 74 24.27 3.62 6.98
C LYS A 74 22.98 4.31 6.56
N ARG A 75 21.92 3.52 6.37
CA ARG A 75 20.61 4.04 5.97
C ARG A 75 19.51 3.36 6.75
N THR A 76 18.68 4.17 7.39
CA THR A 76 17.36 3.74 7.85
C THR A 76 16.49 3.48 6.61
N MET A 77 16.08 2.22 6.44
CA MET A 77 15.31 1.74 5.30
C MET A 77 13.83 2.11 5.41
N GLY A 78 13.33 2.34 6.61
CA GLY A 78 11.91 2.59 6.79
C GLY A 78 11.49 3.05 8.18
N THR A 79 10.17 3.20 8.32
CA THR A 79 9.48 3.51 9.57
C THR A 79 8.48 2.41 9.87
N LEU A 80 8.53 1.85 11.07
CA LEU A 80 7.56 0.87 11.56
C LEU A 80 6.56 1.57 12.50
N LEU A 81 5.29 1.60 12.11
CA LEU A 81 4.23 2.10 12.98
C LEU A 81 3.69 0.98 13.86
N THR A 82 3.67 1.22 15.17
CA THR A 82 3.09 0.29 16.15
C THR A 82 1.97 0.98 16.92
N LEU A 83 0.95 0.22 17.33
CA LEU A 83 -0.12 0.77 18.17
C LEU A 83 0.36 1.08 19.57
N GLU A 84 1.41 0.40 20.02
CA GLU A 84 1.97 0.54 21.37
C GLU A 84 3.48 0.59 21.32
N ARG A 85 4.08 1.24 22.32
CA ARG A 85 5.53 1.23 22.51
C ARG A 85 6.01 -0.15 22.90
N GLN A 86 6.85 -0.74 22.06
CA GLN A 86 7.51 -2.03 22.30
C GLN A 86 9.03 -1.84 22.21
N GLU A 87 9.68 -1.68 23.35
CA GLU A 87 11.12 -1.38 23.44
C GLU A 87 12.00 -2.48 22.83
N LEU A 88 11.60 -3.75 22.98
CA LEU A 88 12.32 -4.88 22.37
C LEU A 88 12.26 -4.83 20.84
N THR A 89 11.06 -4.58 20.29
CA THR A 89 10.86 -4.42 18.84
C THR A 89 11.67 -3.25 18.31
N ALA A 90 11.63 -2.10 18.99
CA ALA A 90 12.40 -0.93 18.57
C ALA A 90 13.92 -1.18 18.56
N LYS A 91 14.44 -1.93 19.53
CA LYS A 91 15.86 -2.31 19.57
C LYS A 91 16.23 -3.36 18.53
N LEU A 92 15.36 -4.33 18.29
CA LEU A 92 15.58 -5.41 17.32
C LEU A 92 15.72 -4.86 15.89
N TRP A 93 14.94 -3.83 15.56
CA TRP A 93 14.89 -3.27 14.22
C TRP A 93 15.78 -2.03 14.03
N ALA A 94 16.51 -1.61 15.06
CA ALA A 94 17.44 -0.51 14.94
C ALA A 94 18.81 -1.00 14.44
N PRO A 95 19.45 -0.33 13.46
CA PRO A 95 19.07 0.96 12.87
C PRO A 95 18.21 0.90 11.59
N GLU A 96 17.87 -0.29 11.10
CA GLU A 96 17.23 -0.50 9.80
C GLU A 96 15.85 0.17 9.71
N PHE A 97 15.07 0.19 10.80
CA PHE A 97 13.79 0.86 10.88
C PHE A 97 13.67 1.75 12.12
N THR A 98 13.10 2.94 11.91
CA THR A 98 12.64 3.78 13.01
C THR A 98 11.27 3.30 13.47
N THR A 99 11.16 2.81 14.70
CA THR A 99 9.87 2.41 15.27
C THR A 99 9.17 3.64 15.89
N VAL A 100 7.94 3.90 15.46
CA VAL A 100 7.11 5.02 15.96
C VAL A 100 5.82 4.46 16.55
N PRO A 101 5.70 4.43 17.90
CA PRO A 101 4.47 4.02 18.55
C PRO A 101 3.43 5.14 18.53
N LEU A 102 2.19 4.77 18.24
CA LEU A 102 1.05 5.70 18.20
C LEU A 102 0.30 5.82 19.53
N GLY A 103 0.55 4.88 20.44
CA GLY A 103 0.02 4.88 21.79
C GLY A 103 1.12 4.70 22.85
N PRO A 104 0.88 5.17 24.08
CA PRO A 104 1.78 4.89 25.19
C PRO A 104 1.80 3.38 25.50
N PRO A 105 2.87 2.89 26.16
CA PRO A 105 2.87 1.53 26.69
C PRO A 105 1.75 1.38 27.73
N GLY A 106 1.16 0.18 27.79
CA GLY A 106 0.18 -0.14 28.83
C GLY A 106 0.79 -0.10 30.23
N PRO A 107 0.14 0.51 31.22
CA PRO A 107 0.60 0.48 32.60
C PRO A 107 0.58 -0.94 33.18
N ALA A 108 1.43 -1.19 34.18
CA ALA A 108 1.42 -2.46 34.89
C ALA A 108 0.09 -2.63 35.64
N GLY A 109 -0.56 -3.79 35.49
CA GLY A 109 -1.85 -4.08 36.12
C GLY A 109 -3.06 -3.49 35.41
N GLU A 110 -2.88 -2.94 34.20
CA GLU A 110 -3.99 -2.52 33.32
C GLU A 110 -5.01 -3.65 33.16
N SER A 111 -6.29 -3.33 33.35
CA SER A 111 -7.36 -4.27 33.07
C SER A 111 -7.49 -4.52 31.57
N ARG A 112 -8.14 -5.62 31.18
CA ARG A 112 -8.34 -5.94 29.76
C ARG A 112 -9.13 -4.85 29.02
N ASP A 113 -10.12 -4.25 29.69
CA ASP A 113 -10.99 -3.24 29.09
C ASP A 113 -10.25 -1.91 28.91
N GLU A 114 -9.41 -1.52 29.86
CA GLU A 114 -8.53 -0.35 29.75
C GLU A 114 -7.51 -0.53 28.61
N ALA A 115 -6.89 -1.71 28.52
CA ALA A 115 -5.97 -2.04 27.43
C ALA A 115 -6.67 -1.98 26.07
N ALA A 116 -7.88 -2.53 25.96
CA ALA A 116 -8.67 -2.48 24.74
C ALA A 116 -9.01 -1.04 24.33
N ALA A 117 -9.44 -0.19 25.27
CA ALA A 117 -9.73 1.22 25.02
C ALA A 117 -8.49 2.00 24.56
N ARG A 118 -7.33 1.76 25.19
CA ARG A 118 -6.07 2.40 24.82
C ARG A 118 -5.60 1.98 23.43
N ILE A 119 -5.66 0.68 23.11
CA ILE A 119 -5.33 0.16 21.77
C ILE A 119 -6.28 0.75 20.72
N ALA A 120 -7.57 0.86 21.01
CA ALA A 120 -8.55 1.48 20.12
C ALA A 120 -8.21 2.95 19.83
N ASN A 121 -7.80 3.72 20.85
CA ASN A 121 -7.35 5.11 20.68
C ASN A 121 -6.08 5.22 19.83
N ALA A 122 -5.12 4.30 20.00
CA ALA A 122 -3.94 4.25 19.14
C ALA A 122 -4.31 3.87 17.70
N GLY A 123 -5.27 2.97 17.51
CA GLY A 123 -5.83 2.62 16.20
C GLY A 123 -6.49 3.82 15.52
N ARG A 124 -7.24 4.64 16.26
CA ARG A 124 -7.81 5.89 15.75
C ARG A 124 -6.72 6.89 15.33
N SER A 125 -5.64 6.97 16.11
CA SER A 125 -4.50 7.83 15.76
C SER A 125 -3.79 7.36 14.49
N LEU A 126 -3.69 6.04 14.29
CA LEU A 126 -3.18 5.44 13.05
C LEU A 126 -4.05 5.83 11.86
N GLU A 127 -5.36 5.69 11.98
CA GLU A 127 -6.31 6.07 10.93
C GLU A 127 -6.13 7.53 10.52
N ILE A 128 -6.13 8.47 11.48
CA ILE A 128 -5.92 9.91 11.21
C ILE A 128 -4.58 10.15 10.49
N LEU A 129 -3.52 9.48 10.93
CA LEU A 129 -2.21 9.60 10.30
C LEU A 129 -2.25 9.11 8.85
N LEU A 130 -2.86 7.95 8.59
CA LEU A 130 -2.96 7.38 7.24
C LEU A 130 -3.82 8.24 6.32
N ASP A 131 -4.94 8.77 6.81
CA ASP A 131 -5.77 9.72 6.08
C ASP A 131 -4.95 10.96 5.71
N ARG A 132 -4.14 11.47 6.64
CA ARG A 132 -3.27 12.63 6.38
C ARG A 132 -2.18 12.31 5.37
N VAL A 133 -1.56 11.13 5.45
CA VAL A 133 -0.56 10.66 4.47
C VAL A 133 -1.20 10.54 3.09
N ALA A 134 -2.40 9.97 2.99
CA ALA A 134 -3.13 9.86 1.73
C ALA A 134 -3.47 11.25 1.16
N ALA A 135 -3.96 12.16 1.98
CA ALA A 135 -4.26 13.54 1.56
C ALA A 135 -3.01 14.27 1.06
N LEU A 136 -1.88 14.16 1.77
CA LEU A 136 -0.60 14.74 1.35
C LEU A 136 -0.06 14.10 0.07
N ALA A 137 -0.20 12.77 -0.07
CA ALA A 137 0.24 12.06 -1.27
C ALA A 137 -0.61 12.40 -2.51
N ALA A 138 -1.87 12.79 -2.31
CA ALA A 138 -2.80 13.15 -3.37
C ALA A 138 -2.72 14.62 -3.80
N GLN A 139 -2.12 15.51 -3.00
CA GLN A 139 -2.13 16.97 -3.21
C GLN A 139 -1.62 17.42 -4.59
N ASP A 140 -0.62 16.73 -5.13
CA ASP A 140 -0.02 17.06 -6.42
C ASP A 140 -0.49 16.16 -7.57
N SER A 141 -1.43 15.23 -7.31
CA SER A 141 -1.86 14.24 -8.30
C SER A 141 -3.32 14.43 -8.71
N VAL A 142 -3.54 15.12 -9.82
CA VAL A 142 -4.83 15.13 -10.55
C VAL A 142 -4.96 13.92 -11.49
N HIS A 143 -4.10 12.90 -11.35
CA HIS A 143 -4.10 11.69 -12.18
C HIS A 143 -5.45 10.93 -12.17
N HIS A 144 -6.26 11.10 -11.13
CA HIS A 144 -7.55 10.43 -11.03
C HIS A 144 -8.65 11.13 -11.85
N LEU A 145 -8.46 12.41 -12.23
CA LEU A 145 -9.52 13.22 -12.84
C LEU A 145 -10.02 12.64 -14.17
N LEU A 146 -9.09 12.21 -15.04
CA LEU A 146 -9.41 11.67 -16.36
C LEU A 146 -9.23 10.15 -16.43
N ASP A 147 -8.83 9.50 -15.33
CA ASP A 147 -8.64 8.04 -15.31
C ASP A 147 -9.97 7.33 -15.06
N ARG A 148 -10.38 6.48 -16.02
CA ARG A 148 -11.67 5.78 -16.01
C ARG A 148 -11.90 4.92 -14.77
N ARG A 149 -10.84 4.46 -14.11
CA ARG A 149 -10.93 3.65 -12.88
C ARG A 149 -11.53 4.41 -11.70
N TYR A 150 -11.62 5.73 -11.80
CA TYR A 150 -12.12 6.63 -10.77
C TYR A 150 -13.40 7.33 -11.21
N GLU A 151 -14.08 6.88 -12.28
CA GLU A 151 -15.37 7.44 -12.70
C GLU A 151 -16.43 7.39 -11.59
N ASP A 152 -16.38 6.37 -10.74
CA ASP A 152 -17.30 6.24 -9.61
C ASP A 152 -17.01 7.22 -8.46
N LEU A 153 -15.91 8.01 -8.53
CA LEU A 153 -15.62 9.05 -7.54
C LEU A 153 -16.36 10.37 -7.81
N PHE A 154 -16.89 10.57 -9.02
CA PHE A 154 -17.73 11.73 -9.29
C PHE A 154 -19.01 11.63 -8.45
N ALA A 155 -19.42 12.74 -7.85
CA ALA A 155 -20.68 12.78 -7.11
C ALA A 155 -21.86 12.44 -8.04
N GLU A 156 -22.92 11.83 -7.49
CA GLU A 156 -24.09 11.39 -8.26
C GLU A 156 -24.78 12.52 -9.05
N ASP A 157 -24.56 13.78 -8.64
CA ASP A 157 -25.09 15.00 -9.27
C ASP A 157 -24.07 15.78 -10.12
N ALA A 158 -22.81 15.32 -10.20
CA ALA A 158 -21.72 16.00 -10.92
C ALA A 158 -21.71 15.72 -12.45
N ASN A 159 -22.87 15.84 -13.09
CA ASN A 159 -23.04 15.56 -14.52
C ASN A 159 -22.11 16.40 -15.42
N ASP A 160 -21.87 17.67 -15.06
CA ASP A 160 -21.01 18.57 -15.82
C ASP A 160 -19.53 18.19 -15.72
N GLU A 161 -19.07 17.72 -14.55
CA GLU A 161 -17.69 17.27 -14.35
C GLU A 161 -17.41 15.99 -15.13
N GLN A 162 -18.34 15.03 -15.08
CA GLN A 162 -18.27 13.79 -15.85
C GLN A 162 -18.23 14.08 -17.37
N ALA A 163 -19.08 15.00 -17.84
CA ALA A 163 -19.10 15.40 -19.24
C ALA A 163 -17.78 16.09 -19.66
N ALA A 164 -17.23 16.97 -18.83
CA ALA A 164 -15.95 17.62 -19.08
C ALA A 164 -14.80 16.60 -19.13
N ALA A 165 -14.79 15.64 -18.19
CA ALA A 165 -13.79 14.57 -18.16
C ALA A 165 -13.84 13.72 -19.43
N GLU A 166 -15.04 13.36 -19.92
CA GLU A 166 -15.16 12.58 -21.15
C GLU A 166 -14.69 13.36 -22.37
N GLN A 167 -15.06 14.64 -22.50
CA GLN A 167 -14.57 15.49 -23.60
C GLN A 167 -13.03 15.60 -23.62
N LEU A 168 -12.40 15.72 -22.45
CA LEU A 168 -10.94 15.76 -22.36
C LEU A 168 -10.29 14.42 -22.71
N ARG A 169 -10.92 13.29 -22.37
CA ARG A 169 -10.46 11.95 -22.80
C ARG A 169 -10.61 11.75 -24.31
N GLU A 170 -11.73 12.18 -24.88
CA GLU A 170 -11.95 12.15 -26.32
C GLU A 170 -10.92 13.03 -27.05
N ALA A 171 -10.65 14.23 -26.55
CA ALA A 171 -9.59 15.10 -27.08
C ALA A 171 -8.22 14.41 -27.03
N ALA A 172 -7.87 13.74 -25.93
CA ALA A 172 -6.62 12.96 -25.84
C ALA A 172 -6.59 11.84 -26.90
N SER A 173 -7.70 11.13 -27.10
CA SER A 173 -7.83 10.09 -28.13
C SER A 173 -7.64 10.64 -29.54
N LEU A 174 -8.27 11.77 -29.84
CA LEU A 174 -8.13 12.48 -31.12
C LEU A 174 -6.68 12.91 -31.36
N ILE A 175 -6.04 13.51 -30.35
CA ILE A 175 -4.63 13.93 -30.42
C ILE A 175 -3.74 12.74 -30.73
N ARG A 176 -3.87 11.61 -30.02
CA ARG A 176 -3.11 10.39 -30.31
C ARG A 176 -3.30 9.90 -31.76
N GLY A 177 -4.51 10.03 -32.30
CA GLY A 177 -4.83 9.62 -33.67
C GLY A 177 -4.11 10.44 -34.74
N PHE A 178 -4.07 11.76 -34.60
CA PHE A 178 -3.44 12.62 -35.61
C PHE A 178 -1.95 12.93 -35.35
N LEU A 179 -1.44 12.69 -34.13
CA LEU A 179 -0.07 13.05 -33.73
C LEU A 179 1.02 12.57 -34.72
N PRO A 180 1.01 11.31 -35.22
CA PRO A 180 2.06 10.82 -36.11
C PRO A 180 2.16 11.56 -37.46
N GLY A 181 1.07 12.21 -37.89
CA GLY A 181 1.00 12.95 -39.16
C GLY A 181 1.02 14.47 -38.99
N SER A 182 1.20 14.98 -37.78
CA SER A 182 1.09 16.40 -37.49
C SER A 182 2.39 17.15 -37.78
N ALA A 183 2.30 18.25 -38.54
CA ALA A 183 3.40 19.20 -38.69
C ALA A 183 3.75 19.94 -37.38
N ARG A 184 2.88 19.86 -36.36
CA ARG A 184 3.03 20.49 -35.03
C ARG A 184 3.11 19.46 -33.91
N ALA A 185 3.73 18.31 -34.20
CA ALA A 185 3.75 17.17 -33.29
C ALA A 185 4.28 17.54 -31.89
N ALA A 186 5.33 18.36 -31.81
CA ALA A 186 5.95 18.75 -30.53
C ALA A 186 5.02 19.56 -29.62
N GLU A 187 4.17 20.44 -30.17
CA GLU A 187 3.21 21.19 -29.36
C GLU A 187 2.04 20.31 -28.91
N TRP A 188 1.55 19.44 -29.79
CA TRP A 188 0.48 18.50 -29.44
C TRP A 188 0.91 17.42 -28.46
N GLU A 189 2.17 17.01 -28.48
CA GLU A 189 2.76 16.08 -27.51
C GLU A 189 2.81 16.70 -26.10
N GLN A 190 3.09 18.00 -25.99
CA GLN A 190 3.00 18.71 -24.70
C GLN A 190 1.57 18.70 -24.15
N VAL A 191 0.56 18.97 -24.99
CA VAL A 191 -0.86 18.92 -24.57
C VAL A 191 -1.23 17.51 -24.12
N LEU A 192 -0.87 16.50 -24.92
CA LEU A 192 -1.14 15.10 -24.60
C LEU A 192 -0.47 14.68 -23.29
N THR A 193 0.76 15.11 -23.04
CA THR A 193 1.50 14.82 -21.80
C THR A 193 0.75 15.34 -20.56
N HIS A 194 0.15 16.53 -20.64
CA HIS A 194 -0.65 17.07 -19.53
C HIS A 194 -1.94 16.27 -19.33
N LEU A 195 -2.67 15.97 -20.40
CA LEU A 195 -3.88 15.14 -20.33
C LEU A 195 -3.57 13.74 -19.75
N GLU A 196 -2.45 13.14 -20.12
CA GLU A 196 -1.99 11.85 -19.59
C GLU A 196 -1.52 11.94 -18.14
N SER A 197 -0.94 13.07 -17.72
CA SER A 197 -0.60 13.33 -16.32
C SER A 197 -1.84 13.43 -15.43
N TRP A 198 -2.99 13.82 -16.01
CA TRP A 198 -4.30 13.89 -15.36
C TRP A 198 -5.11 12.59 -15.49
N GLY A 199 -4.55 11.55 -16.12
CA GLY A 199 -5.15 10.22 -16.17
C GLY A 199 -5.80 9.83 -17.50
N ALA A 200 -5.75 10.68 -18.54
CA ALA A 200 -6.31 10.36 -19.85
C ALA A 200 -5.44 9.34 -20.61
N ARG A 201 -5.29 8.14 -20.04
CA ARG A 201 -4.52 7.03 -20.61
C ARG A 201 -5.43 6.10 -21.40
N PRO A 202 -4.90 5.40 -22.41
CA PRO A 202 -5.68 4.38 -23.09
C PRO A 202 -6.09 3.27 -22.08
N PRO A 203 -7.27 2.67 -22.24
CA PRO A 203 -7.69 1.54 -21.42
C PRO A 203 -6.66 0.42 -21.57
N ARG A 204 -6.12 -0.07 -20.45
CA ARG A 204 -5.28 -1.27 -20.44
C ARG A 204 -6.21 -2.48 -20.52
N LEU A 205 -6.12 -3.24 -21.61
CA LEU A 205 -6.79 -4.53 -21.80
C LEU A 205 -6.35 -5.55 -20.74
#